data_AF-A0A6M4BVY6-F1
#
_entry.id   AF-A0A6M4BVY6-F1
#
_cell.length_a   1.000
_cell.length_b   1.000
_cell.length_c   1.000
_cell.angle_alpha   90.00
_cell.angle_beta   90.00
_cell.angle_gamma   90.00
#
_symmetry.space_group_name_H-M   'P 1'
#
loop_
_entity.id
_entity.type
_entity.pdbx_description
1 polymer ?
#
loop_
_entity_poly.entity_id
_entity_poly.type
_entity_poly.pdbx_seq_one_letter_code
_entity_poly.pdbx_strand_id
1 'polypeptide(L)'
;KHKNPGLQKYALDCILNYKNKSVLPYKTNLHNLVDEKKFKEELTLFKITEDAKNIHPEDREHVVPIILRILYGKMTSKLGADKKGGGQARRSLIMRYLAGCNENELKMFIEMAFFHFTQYMTMKPKDILQSISCNLDLKSITSPGKLHSVLNLFEVVREYFGGYMKDHLLSELFTVFYAVCSTVASVLAQGDKVHIGYAKIMKNLRTLALSTLRKLFEQFDKYKWEKDELYVLFETLLWPMVPKLHIEGIHSPTVLLKLFNTWCQNPRYYILLATCSEQESLSPLPAIFKLLMAPKSTTGVVNMILDMIEKLLTLTEDEEDKEIPPIETFNSLIIDKYGIAKESNVINFGSKILIPHIPSILDVMKRRIA
;
A
#
# COMPACT_ATOMS: atom_id res chain seq x y z
N LYS A 1 -20.36 -14.76 3.98
CA LYS A 1 -19.63 -13.58 4.49
C LYS A 1 -19.67 -13.46 6.02
N HIS A 2 -20.74 -13.88 6.71
CA HIS A 2 -20.81 -13.77 8.17
C HIS A 2 -19.74 -14.62 8.87
N LYS A 3 -19.33 -14.25 10.09
CA LYS A 3 -18.21 -14.89 10.83
C LYS A 3 -18.62 -16.13 11.62
N ASN A 4 -19.90 -16.24 11.97
CA ASN A 4 -20.45 -17.35 12.74
C ASN A 4 -20.60 -18.60 11.85
N PRO A 5 -19.94 -19.73 12.18
CA PRO A 5 -20.00 -20.96 11.39
C PRO A 5 -21.41 -21.55 11.27
N GLY A 6 -22.23 -21.48 12.32
CA GLY A 6 -23.63 -21.95 12.29
C GLY A 6 -24.46 -21.17 11.28
N LEU A 7 -24.35 -19.84 11.28
CA LEU A 7 -25.02 -19.00 10.29
C LEU A 7 -24.49 -19.22 8.87
N GLN A 8 -23.19 -19.48 8.71
CA GLN A 8 -22.63 -19.88 7.41
C GLN A 8 -23.24 -21.19 6.93
N LYS A 9 -23.41 -22.18 7.82
CA LYS A 9 -24.00 -23.48 7.49
C LYS A 9 -25.45 -23.33 7.04
N TYR A 10 -26.29 -22.63 7.81
CA TYR A 10 -27.68 -22.41 7.41
C TYR A 10 -27.80 -21.65 6.09
N ALA A 11 -26.98 -20.61 5.88
CA ALA A 11 -26.96 -19.89 4.61
C ALA A 11 -26.53 -20.78 3.44
N LEU A 12 -25.54 -21.66 3.64
CA LEU A 12 -25.12 -22.62 2.63
C LEU A 12 -26.23 -23.63 2.32
N ASP A 13 -26.94 -24.14 3.34
CA ASP A 13 -28.07 -25.04 3.15
C ASP A 13 -29.19 -24.37 2.32
N CYS A 14 -29.49 -23.09 2.59
CA CYS A 14 -30.41 -22.31 1.78
C CYS A 14 -29.94 -22.18 0.32
N ILE A 15 -28.65 -21.93 0.08
CA ILE A 15 -28.09 -21.83 -1.28
C ILE A 15 -28.21 -23.18 -2.00
N LEU A 16 -27.91 -24.29 -1.32
CA LEU A 16 -27.99 -25.63 -1.91
C LEU A 16 -29.43 -26.05 -2.22
N ASN A 17 -30.42 -25.52 -1.50
CA ASN A 17 -31.84 -25.78 -1.78
C ASN A 17 -32.34 -25.21 -3.11
N TYR A 18 -31.61 -24.25 -3.72
CA TYR A 18 -31.89 -23.82 -5.10
C TYR A 18 -31.55 -24.89 -6.15
N LYS A 19 -30.90 -26.00 -5.76
CA LYS A 19 -30.60 -27.16 -6.61
C LYS A 19 -29.86 -26.80 -7.90
N ASN A 20 -28.96 -25.81 -7.85
CA ASN A 20 -28.10 -25.48 -8.99
C ASN A 20 -27.21 -26.69 -9.34
N LYS A 21 -27.32 -27.18 -10.58
CA LYS A 21 -26.60 -28.36 -11.08
C LYS A 21 -25.08 -28.24 -10.96
N SER A 22 -24.55 -27.02 -11.08
CA SER A 22 -23.12 -26.74 -10.96
C SER A 22 -22.61 -26.71 -9.52
N VAL A 23 -23.47 -26.53 -8.52
CA VAL A 23 -23.05 -26.40 -7.12
C VAL A 23 -23.24 -27.70 -6.34
N LEU A 24 -24.28 -28.47 -6.68
CA LEU A 24 -24.62 -29.72 -5.98
C LEU A 24 -23.48 -30.77 -5.90
N PRO A 25 -22.64 -30.96 -6.94
CA PRO A 25 -21.52 -31.91 -6.88
C PRO A 25 -20.53 -31.59 -5.74
N TYR A 26 -20.37 -30.31 -5.40
CA TYR A 26 -19.40 -29.82 -4.41
C TYR A 26 -20.00 -29.63 -3.02
N LYS A 27 -21.25 -30.07 -2.78
CA LYS A 27 -21.96 -29.88 -1.50
C LYS A 27 -21.12 -30.30 -0.30
N THR A 28 -20.53 -31.49 -0.34
CA THR A 28 -19.72 -32.04 0.76
C THR A 28 -18.49 -31.18 1.02
N ASN A 29 -17.79 -30.76 -0.03
CA ASN A 29 -16.61 -29.88 0.08
C ASN A 29 -16.99 -28.53 0.70
N LEU A 30 -18.08 -27.92 0.23
CA LEU A 30 -18.57 -26.64 0.76
C LEU A 30 -18.97 -26.74 2.25
N HIS A 31 -19.60 -27.84 2.66
CA HIS A 31 -19.90 -28.09 4.08
C HIS A 31 -18.63 -28.30 4.92
N ASN A 32 -17.64 -29.04 4.40
CA ASN A 32 -16.36 -29.23 5.07
C ASN A 32 -15.56 -27.92 5.20
N LEU A 33 -15.66 -27.00 4.23
CA LEU A 33 -15.07 -25.66 4.34
C LEU A 33 -15.75 -24.79 5.41
N VAL A 34 -17.03 -25.02 5.71
CA VAL A 34 -17.74 -24.35 6.80
C VAL A 34 -17.43 -24.99 8.16
N ASP A 35 -17.12 -26.29 8.21
CA ASP A 35 -16.77 -27.01 9.44
C ASP A 35 -15.36 -26.66 9.93
N GLU A 36 -15.25 -26.11 11.14
CA GLU A 36 -13.97 -25.73 11.76
C GLU A 36 -12.98 -26.90 11.94
N LYS A 37 -13.48 -28.13 12.16
CA LYS A 37 -12.62 -29.30 12.39
C LYS A 37 -11.99 -29.80 11.10
N LYS A 38 -12.77 -29.77 10.01
CA LYS A 38 -12.35 -30.27 8.69
C LYS A 38 -11.69 -29.20 7.83
N PHE A 39 -11.86 -27.93 8.18
CA PHE A 39 -11.43 -26.78 7.38
C PHE A 39 -10.00 -26.90 6.82
N LYS A 40 -9.01 -27.19 7.67
CA LYS A 40 -7.60 -27.23 7.27
C LYS A 40 -7.30 -28.39 6.32
N GLU A 41 -7.90 -29.54 6.58
CA GLU A 41 -7.78 -30.74 5.74
C GLU A 41 -8.45 -30.48 4.38
N GLU A 42 -9.65 -29.91 4.39
CA GLU A 42 -10.41 -29.59 3.19
C GLU A 42 -9.66 -28.59 2.29
N LEU A 43 -9.05 -27.54 2.83
CA LEU A 43 -8.22 -26.61 2.05
C LEU A 43 -7.03 -27.30 1.35
N THR A 44 -6.55 -28.42 1.90
CA THR A 44 -5.43 -29.17 1.32
C THR A 44 -5.90 -30.11 0.21
N LEU A 45 -7.04 -30.78 0.42
CA LEU A 45 -7.60 -31.76 -0.52
C LEU A 45 -8.32 -31.09 -1.69
N PHE A 46 -9.17 -30.11 -1.40
CA PHE A 46 -10.03 -29.41 -2.36
C PHE A 46 -9.37 -28.14 -2.89
N LYS A 47 -8.25 -28.27 -3.61
CA LYS A 47 -7.53 -27.15 -4.24
C LYS A 47 -8.39 -26.39 -5.25
N ILE A 48 -8.34 -25.05 -5.21
CA ILE A 48 -9.10 -24.16 -6.10
C ILE A 48 -8.41 -23.91 -7.45
N THR A 49 -7.14 -24.28 -7.59
CA THR A 49 -6.35 -24.04 -8.81
C THR A 49 -6.92 -24.80 -10.01
N GLU A 50 -6.76 -24.23 -11.22
CA GLU A 50 -7.29 -24.82 -12.45
C GLU A 50 -6.62 -26.15 -12.82
N ASP A 51 -5.34 -26.33 -12.48
CA ASP A 51 -4.56 -27.55 -12.72
C ASP A 51 -5.03 -28.76 -11.88
N ALA A 52 -5.58 -28.51 -10.69
CA ALA A 52 -6.02 -29.57 -9.78
C ALA A 52 -7.29 -30.28 -10.26
N LYS A 53 -8.06 -29.67 -11.18
CA LYS A 53 -9.32 -30.21 -11.75
C LYS A 53 -10.37 -30.63 -10.70
N ASN A 54 -10.24 -30.12 -9.48
CA ASN A 54 -11.21 -30.36 -8.40
C ASN A 54 -12.54 -29.64 -8.62
N ILE A 55 -12.55 -28.58 -9.43
CA ILE A 55 -13.76 -27.84 -9.82
C ILE A 55 -13.76 -27.76 -11.35
N HIS A 56 -14.81 -28.28 -11.98
CA HIS A 56 -14.96 -28.20 -13.42
C HIS A 56 -15.08 -26.74 -13.88
N PRO A 57 -14.44 -26.34 -15.01
CA PRO A 57 -14.47 -24.96 -15.50
C PRO A 57 -15.88 -24.35 -15.58
N GLU A 58 -16.85 -25.13 -16.05
CA GLU A 58 -18.26 -24.72 -16.19
C GLU A 58 -18.94 -24.42 -14.84
N ASP A 59 -18.47 -25.05 -13.77
CA ASP A 59 -19.04 -24.88 -12.44
C ASP A 59 -18.40 -23.72 -11.67
N ARG A 60 -17.21 -23.27 -12.08
CA ARG A 60 -16.41 -22.28 -11.33
C ARG A 60 -17.17 -20.97 -11.13
N GLU A 61 -17.89 -20.51 -12.16
CA GLU A 61 -18.70 -19.29 -12.11
C GLU A 61 -19.71 -19.30 -10.94
N HIS A 62 -20.21 -20.48 -10.57
CA HIS A 62 -21.20 -20.63 -9.50
C HIS A 62 -20.58 -21.03 -8.16
N VAL A 63 -19.55 -21.87 -8.18
CA VAL A 63 -18.96 -22.49 -6.97
C VAL A 63 -17.94 -21.57 -6.31
N VAL A 64 -17.01 -20.99 -7.07
CA VAL A 64 -15.95 -20.14 -6.54
C VAL A 64 -16.50 -18.94 -5.76
N PRO A 65 -17.53 -18.20 -6.23
CA PRO A 65 -18.10 -17.11 -5.46
C PRO A 65 -18.63 -17.53 -4.08
N ILE A 66 -19.08 -18.77 -3.92
CA ILE A 66 -19.52 -19.32 -2.63
C ILE A 66 -18.30 -19.59 -1.75
N ILE A 67 -17.25 -20.22 -2.29
CA ILE A 67 -15.98 -20.46 -1.59
C ILE A 67 -15.40 -19.14 -1.08
N LEU A 68 -15.29 -18.12 -1.94
CA LEU A 68 -14.79 -16.79 -1.57
C LEU A 68 -15.58 -16.20 -0.39
N ARG A 69 -16.92 -16.30 -0.42
CA ARG A 69 -17.79 -15.78 0.66
C ARG A 69 -17.66 -16.54 1.98
N ILE A 70 -17.39 -17.85 1.94
CA ILE A 70 -17.12 -18.68 3.13
C ILE A 70 -15.77 -18.29 3.71
N LEU A 71 -14.72 -18.31 2.88
CA LEU A 71 -13.34 -18.03 3.27
C LEU A 71 -13.17 -16.61 3.80
N TYR A 72 -13.84 -15.62 3.21
CA TYR A 72 -13.84 -14.25 3.74
C TYR A 72 -14.45 -14.17 5.15
N GLY A 73 -15.54 -14.90 5.41
CA GLY A 73 -16.14 -14.97 6.75
C GLY A 73 -15.22 -15.63 7.77
N LYS A 74 -14.52 -16.70 7.36
CA LYS A 74 -13.53 -17.41 8.19
C LYS A 74 -12.32 -16.54 8.50
N MET A 75 -11.82 -15.83 7.48
CA MET A 75 -10.69 -14.90 7.61
C MET A 75 -11.00 -13.74 8.56
N THR A 76 -12.21 -13.19 8.50
CA THR A 76 -12.60 -12.04 9.34
C THR A 76 -13.10 -12.43 10.74
N SER A 77 -13.24 -13.73 11.01
CA SER A 77 -13.60 -14.24 12.34
C SER A 77 -12.48 -13.94 13.34
N LYS A 78 -12.83 -13.38 14.51
CA LYS A 78 -11.88 -13.08 15.59
C LYS A 78 -11.58 -14.31 16.47
N LEU A 79 -11.97 -15.51 16.04
CA LEU A 79 -11.82 -16.73 16.82
C LEU A 79 -10.32 -16.96 17.13
N GLY A 80 -9.92 -16.64 18.36
CA GLY A 80 -8.56 -16.85 18.86
C GLY A 80 -7.60 -15.66 18.82
N ALA A 81 -8.07 -14.40 18.74
CA ALA A 81 -7.20 -13.23 18.89
C ALA A 81 -6.41 -13.24 20.23
N ASP A 82 -6.91 -13.95 21.25
CA ASP A 82 -6.29 -14.03 22.58
C ASP A 82 -5.22 -15.12 22.73
N LYS A 83 -4.94 -15.94 21.70
CA LYS A 83 -3.86 -16.95 21.74
C LYS A 83 -2.84 -16.68 20.63
N LYS A 84 -1.73 -16.04 21.01
CA LYS A 84 -0.44 -15.90 20.30
C LYS A 84 -0.41 -16.54 18.89
N GLY A 85 -0.86 -15.78 17.87
CA GLY A 85 -0.59 -16.08 16.45
C GLY A 85 -1.59 -16.97 15.69
N GLY A 86 -2.55 -17.63 16.34
CA GLY A 86 -3.45 -18.59 15.65
C GLY A 86 -4.33 -17.95 14.56
N GLY A 87 -4.81 -16.73 14.78
CA GLY A 87 -5.59 -15.98 13.79
C GLY A 87 -4.78 -15.56 12.55
N GLN A 88 -3.49 -15.25 12.74
CA GLN A 88 -2.58 -14.91 11.64
C GLN A 88 -2.31 -16.15 10.78
N ALA A 89 -2.01 -17.30 11.40
CA ALA A 89 -1.74 -18.54 10.67
C ALA A 89 -2.94 -18.98 9.82
N ARG A 90 -4.16 -18.86 10.36
CA ARG A 90 -5.40 -19.14 9.62
C ARG A 90 -5.57 -18.21 8.43
N ARG A 91 -5.33 -16.91 8.62
CA ARG A 91 -5.42 -15.91 7.55
C ARG A 91 -4.42 -16.18 6.44
N SER A 92 -3.17 -16.49 6.79
CA SER A 92 -2.12 -16.88 5.85
C SER A 92 -2.48 -18.14 5.07
N LEU A 93 -3.07 -19.16 5.73
CA LEU A 93 -3.52 -20.38 5.08
C LEU A 93 -4.62 -20.09 4.04
N ILE A 94 -5.62 -19.28 4.42
CA ILE A 94 -6.71 -18.88 3.51
C ILE A 94 -6.16 -18.10 2.32
N MET A 95 -5.28 -17.13 2.56
CA MET A 95 -4.69 -16.32 1.50
C MET A 95 -3.87 -17.17 0.54
N ARG A 96 -3.06 -18.10 1.05
CA ARG A 96 -2.30 -19.02 0.20
C ARG A 96 -3.20 -19.94 -0.64
N TYR A 97 -4.33 -20.38 -0.09
CA TYR A 97 -5.32 -21.14 -0.85
C TYR A 97 -5.95 -20.27 -1.96
N LEU A 98 -6.35 -19.04 -1.63
CA LEU A 98 -6.94 -18.10 -2.58
C LEU A 98 -5.96 -17.63 -3.66
N ALA A 99 -4.65 -17.72 -3.43
CA ALA A 99 -3.64 -17.41 -4.44
C ALA A 99 -3.69 -18.38 -5.64
N GLY A 100 -4.40 -19.50 -5.51
CA GLY A 100 -4.70 -20.40 -6.61
C GLY A 100 -5.88 -20.00 -7.49
N CYS A 101 -6.58 -18.91 -7.18
CA CYS A 101 -7.66 -18.40 -8.03
C CYS A 101 -7.09 -17.80 -9.32
N ASN A 102 -7.88 -17.83 -10.41
CA ASN A 102 -7.54 -17.04 -11.58
C ASN A 102 -7.81 -15.55 -11.33
N GLU A 103 -7.41 -14.70 -12.28
CA GLU A 103 -7.49 -13.26 -12.12
C GLU A 103 -8.91 -12.72 -11.93
N ASN A 104 -9.89 -13.27 -12.65
CA ASN A 104 -11.30 -12.87 -12.53
C ASN A 104 -11.83 -13.22 -11.13
N GLU A 105 -11.54 -14.41 -10.64
CA GLU A 105 -11.94 -14.86 -9.30
C GLU A 105 -11.26 -14.03 -8.20
N LEU A 106 -10.00 -13.64 -8.41
CA LEU A 106 -9.27 -12.76 -7.52
C LEU A 106 -9.89 -11.36 -7.51
N LYS A 107 -10.29 -10.82 -8.67
CA LYS A 107 -11.06 -9.57 -8.77
C LYS A 107 -12.36 -9.67 -7.97
N MET A 108 -13.12 -10.74 -8.12
CA MET A 108 -14.34 -10.98 -7.32
C MET A 108 -14.06 -10.97 -5.81
N PHE A 109 -12.92 -11.54 -5.39
CA PHE A 109 -12.52 -11.49 -3.99
C PHE A 109 -12.20 -10.07 -3.51
N ILE A 110 -11.46 -9.30 -4.31
CA ILE A 110 -11.08 -7.91 -4.02
C ILE A 110 -12.31 -7.01 -3.92
N GLU A 111 -13.19 -7.03 -4.92
CA GLU A 111 -14.45 -6.28 -4.91
C GLU A 111 -15.33 -6.66 -3.72
N MET A 112 -15.42 -7.96 -3.41
CA MET A 112 -16.15 -8.43 -2.25
C MET A 112 -15.53 -7.94 -0.93
N ALA A 113 -14.21 -7.98 -0.83
CA ALA A 113 -13.45 -7.64 0.37
C ALA A 113 -13.49 -6.14 0.67
N PHE A 114 -13.44 -5.33 -0.38
CA PHE A 114 -13.39 -3.87 -0.35
C PHE A 114 -14.68 -3.23 -0.86
N PHE A 115 -15.83 -3.92 -0.74
CA PHE A 115 -17.14 -3.46 -1.25
C PHE A 115 -17.49 -1.98 -0.93
N HIS A 116 -17.05 -1.44 0.21
CA HIS A 116 -17.34 -0.04 0.57
C HIS A 116 -16.55 0.98 -0.27
N PHE A 117 -15.55 0.52 -1.02
CA PHE A 117 -14.62 1.29 -1.83
C PHE A 117 -14.69 0.92 -3.31
N THR A 118 -15.58 0.00 -3.73
CA THR A 118 -15.68 -0.42 -5.15
C THR A 118 -16.06 0.71 -6.08
N GLN A 119 -16.80 1.72 -5.59
CA GLN A 119 -17.10 2.93 -6.37
C GLN A 119 -15.85 3.69 -6.83
N TYR A 120 -14.73 3.55 -6.11
CA TYR A 120 -13.48 4.23 -6.44
C TYR A 120 -12.58 3.40 -7.37
N MET A 121 -12.85 2.08 -7.52
CA MET A 121 -12.00 1.18 -8.31
C MET A 121 -11.96 1.50 -9.80
N THR A 122 -12.98 2.20 -10.31
CA THR A 122 -13.07 2.63 -11.70
C THR A 122 -12.72 4.11 -11.90
N MET A 123 -12.39 4.83 -10.82
CA MET A 123 -12.10 6.26 -10.86
C MET A 123 -10.60 6.50 -11.01
N LYS A 124 -10.23 7.64 -11.62
CA LYS A 124 -8.85 8.08 -11.63
C LYS A 124 -8.41 8.55 -10.24
N PRO A 125 -7.12 8.42 -9.88
CA PRO A 125 -6.63 8.78 -8.55
C PRO A 125 -7.01 10.20 -8.10
N LYS A 126 -6.81 11.21 -8.95
CA LYS A 126 -7.17 12.60 -8.62
C LYS A 126 -8.68 12.79 -8.39
N ASP A 127 -9.51 12.13 -9.19
CA ASP A 127 -10.96 12.19 -9.04
C ASP A 127 -11.41 11.58 -7.71
N ILE A 128 -10.73 10.54 -7.22
CA ILE A 128 -10.98 9.95 -5.90
C ILE A 128 -10.73 10.99 -4.80
N LEU A 129 -9.58 11.68 -4.84
CA LEU A 129 -9.23 12.71 -3.88
C LEU A 129 -10.25 13.85 -3.91
N GLN A 130 -10.61 14.34 -5.10
CA GLN A 130 -11.58 15.42 -5.26
C GLN A 130 -12.97 15.01 -4.77
N SER A 131 -13.46 13.84 -5.20
CA SER A 131 -14.77 13.32 -4.82
C SER A 131 -14.91 13.15 -3.30
N ILE A 132 -13.90 12.58 -2.64
CA ILE A 132 -13.92 12.41 -1.18
C ILE A 132 -13.83 13.75 -0.47
N SER A 133 -12.99 14.67 -0.95
CA SER A 133 -12.80 15.98 -0.31
C SER A 133 -14.06 16.84 -0.41
N CYS A 134 -14.73 16.84 -1.57
CA CYS A 134 -15.93 17.65 -1.82
C CYS A 134 -17.19 17.07 -1.14
N ASN A 135 -17.32 15.74 -1.05
CA ASN A 135 -18.51 15.08 -0.51
C ASN A 135 -18.34 14.60 0.94
N LEU A 136 -17.32 15.10 1.66
CA LEU A 136 -17.03 14.64 3.02
C LEU A 136 -18.12 15.07 4.01
N ASP A 137 -18.91 14.10 4.49
CA ASP A 137 -19.74 14.27 5.69
C ASP A 137 -19.08 13.58 6.89
N LEU A 138 -18.63 14.38 7.86
CA LEU A 138 -18.00 13.90 9.09
C LEU A 138 -18.93 13.02 9.94
N LYS A 139 -20.25 13.13 9.77
CA LYS A 139 -21.24 12.33 10.52
C LYS A 139 -21.42 10.92 9.94
N SER A 140 -21.24 10.75 8.63
CA SER A 140 -21.45 9.48 7.93
C SER A 140 -20.15 8.81 7.46
N ILE A 141 -19.00 9.34 7.89
CA ILE A 141 -17.71 8.85 7.39
C ILE A 141 -17.39 7.43 7.89
N THR A 142 -16.61 6.70 7.09
CA THR A 142 -16.05 5.41 7.48
C THR A 142 -15.26 5.53 8.77
N SER A 143 -15.66 4.80 9.81
CA SER A 143 -15.01 4.83 11.13
C SER A 143 -13.52 4.44 11.07
N PRO A 144 -12.68 4.92 12.01
CA PRO A 144 -11.23 4.66 11.97
C PRO A 144 -10.90 3.18 12.11
N GLY A 145 -11.68 2.44 12.92
CA GLY A 145 -11.51 0.99 13.08
C GLY A 145 -11.78 0.23 11.77
N LYS A 146 -12.72 0.72 10.96
CA LYS A 146 -12.99 0.15 9.64
C LYS A 146 -11.88 0.50 8.64
N LEU A 147 -11.41 1.74 8.60
CA LEU A 147 -10.26 2.15 7.78
C LEU A 147 -8.99 1.33 8.12
N HIS A 148 -8.71 1.16 9.42
CA HIS A 148 -7.60 0.31 9.89
C HIS A 148 -7.75 -1.13 9.39
N SER A 149 -8.96 -1.69 9.47
CA SER A 149 -9.23 -3.05 9.00
C SER A 149 -9.07 -3.18 7.49
N VAL A 150 -9.41 -2.14 6.74
CA VAL A 150 -9.22 -2.08 5.28
C VAL A 150 -7.74 -2.02 4.93
N LEU A 151 -6.94 -1.15 5.57
CA LEU A 151 -5.49 -1.10 5.37
C LEU A 151 -4.83 -2.45 5.71
N ASN A 152 -5.19 -3.06 6.84
CA ASN A 152 -4.68 -4.39 7.19
C ASN A 152 -5.10 -5.47 6.19
N LEU A 153 -6.27 -5.33 5.55
CA LEU A 153 -6.70 -6.25 4.50
C LEU A 153 -5.91 -6.03 3.22
N PHE A 154 -5.75 -4.77 2.83
CA PHE A 154 -4.92 -4.35 1.71
C PHE A 154 -3.49 -4.87 1.85
N GLU A 155 -2.85 -4.72 3.01
CA GLU A 155 -1.47 -5.21 3.21
C GLU A 155 -1.32 -6.71 2.95
N VAL A 156 -2.31 -7.51 3.37
CA VAL A 156 -2.27 -8.97 3.18
C VAL A 156 -2.64 -9.37 1.76
N VAL A 157 -3.61 -8.72 1.13
CA VAL A 157 -3.91 -8.90 -0.29
C VAL A 157 -2.67 -8.60 -1.12
N ARG A 158 -2.01 -7.48 -0.84
CA ARG A 158 -0.75 -7.05 -1.45
C ARG A 158 0.38 -8.09 -1.25
N GLU A 159 0.58 -8.56 -0.02
CA GLU A 159 1.63 -9.54 0.31
C GLU A 159 1.44 -10.89 -0.41
N TYR A 160 0.20 -11.41 -0.47
CA TYR A 160 -0.04 -12.75 -1.00
C TYR A 160 -0.36 -12.77 -2.49
N PHE A 161 -0.97 -11.72 -3.02
CA PHE A 161 -1.47 -11.71 -4.40
C PHE A 161 -0.74 -10.71 -5.29
N GLY A 162 0.00 -9.74 -4.71
CA GLY A 162 0.63 -8.66 -5.47
C GLY A 162 1.50 -9.13 -6.62
N GLY A 163 2.32 -10.17 -6.42
CA GLY A 163 3.20 -10.70 -7.47
C GLY A 163 2.50 -11.46 -8.61
N TYR A 164 1.21 -11.74 -8.49
CA TYR A 164 0.43 -12.51 -9.46
C TYR A 164 -0.65 -11.68 -10.18
N MET A 165 -1.01 -10.51 -9.64
CA MET A 165 -2.00 -9.64 -10.28
C MET A 165 -1.39 -9.02 -11.54
N LYS A 166 -2.15 -8.96 -12.63
CA LYS A 166 -1.75 -8.13 -13.76
C LYS A 166 -1.97 -6.66 -13.41
N ASP A 167 -1.29 -5.80 -14.17
CA ASP A 167 -1.26 -4.34 -13.96
C ASP A 167 -2.65 -3.72 -13.78
N HIS A 168 -3.64 -4.16 -14.55
CA HIS A 168 -5.00 -3.63 -14.46
C HIS A 168 -5.64 -3.88 -13.10
N LEU A 169 -5.64 -5.14 -12.62
CA LEU A 169 -6.22 -5.48 -11.31
C LEU A 169 -5.41 -4.89 -10.15
N LEU A 170 -4.08 -4.80 -10.31
CA LEU A 170 -3.21 -4.17 -9.33
C LEU A 170 -3.52 -2.66 -9.20
N SER A 171 -3.72 -1.97 -10.32
CA SER A 171 -4.14 -0.56 -10.33
C SER A 171 -5.52 -0.38 -9.69
N GLU A 172 -6.50 -1.22 -10.02
CA GLU A 172 -7.81 -1.22 -9.36
C GLU A 172 -7.69 -1.43 -7.84
N LEU A 173 -6.80 -2.31 -7.38
CA LEU A 173 -6.54 -2.50 -5.95
C LEU A 173 -5.97 -1.22 -5.32
N PHE A 174 -5.02 -0.53 -5.97
CA PHE A 174 -4.38 0.68 -5.45
C PHE A 174 -5.36 1.84 -5.26
N THR A 175 -6.42 1.94 -6.07
CA THR A 175 -7.48 2.94 -5.85
C THR A 175 -8.11 2.85 -4.45
N VAL A 176 -8.22 1.65 -3.88
CA VAL A 176 -8.72 1.44 -2.51
C VAL A 176 -7.78 2.11 -1.51
N PHE A 177 -6.47 1.97 -1.72
CA PHE A 177 -5.46 2.62 -0.90
C PHE A 177 -5.52 4.14 -1.03
N TYR A 178 -5.64 4.67 -2.24
CA TYR A 178 -5.80 6.11 -2.49
C TYR A 178 -7.08 6.67 -1.85
N ALA A 179 -8.19 5.94 -1.91
CA ALA A 179 -9.44 6.34 -1.28
C ALA A 179 -9.31 6.40 0.26
N VAL A 180 -8.63 5.42 0.87
CA VAL A 180 -8.34 5.47 2.32
C VAL A 180 -7.44 6.65 2.67
N CYS A 181 -6.37 6.88 1.90
CA CYS A 181 -5.46 8.00 2.14
C CYS A 181 -6.19 9.35 2.01
N SER A 182 -7.01 9.52 0.96
CA SER A 182 -7.83 10.70 0.72
C SER A 182 -8.85 10.93 1.83
N THR A 183 -9.50 9.87 2.31
CA THR A 183 -10.42 9.93 3.46
C THR A 183 -9.69 10.41 4.71
N VAL A 184 -8.51 9.86 4.98
CA VAL A 184 -7.70 10.25 6.15
C VAL A 184 -7.23 11.70 6.06
N ALA A 185 -6.77 12.12 4.88
CA ALA A 185 -6.35 13.49 4.63
C ALA A 185 -7.50 14.49 4.79
N SER A 186 -8.66 14.21 4.20
CA SER A 186 -9.84 15.09 4.22
C SER A 186 -10.36 15.31 5.64
N VAL A 187 -10.39 14.27 6.48
CA VAL A 187 -10.75 14.41 7.91
C VAL A 187 -9.75 15.27 8.66
N LEU A 188 -8.45 15.03 8.45
CA LEU A 188 -7.40 15.76 9.16
C LEU A 188 -7.31 17.23 8.71
N ALA A 189 -7.74 17.55 7.49
CA ALA A 189 -7.87 18.92 7.00
C ALA A 189 -8.98 19.70 7.76
N GLN A 190 -10.03 19.02 8.22
CA GLN A 190 -11.10 19.60 9.06
C GLN A 190 -10.83 19.37 10.56
N GLY A 191 -9.55 19.41 10.98
CA GLY A 191 -9.13 19.05 12.33
C GLY A 191 -9.76 19.89 13.45
N ASP A 192 -10.19 21.11 13.15
CA ASP A 192 -10.95 22.01 14.02
C ASP A 192 -12.36 21.50 14.34
N LYS A 193 -12.97 20.73 13.43
CA LYS A 193 -14.31 20.14 13.57
C LYS A 193 -14.28 18.70 14.07
N VAL A 194 -13.09 18.12 14.25
CA VAL A 194 -12.90 16.71 14.60
C VAL A 194 -12.42 16.60 16.04
N HIS A 195 -13.06 15.74 16.83
CA HIS A 195 -12.66 15.49 18.21
C HIS A 195 -11.17 15.08 18.31
N ILE A 196 -10.44 15.63 19.28
CA ILE A 196 -8.98 15.48 19.38
C ILE A 196 -8.51 14.02 19.43
N GLY A 197 -9.27 13.15 20.12
CA GLY A 197 -9.01 11.72 20.18
C GLY A 197 -9.18 11.02 18.82
N TYR A 198 -10.16 11.46 18.03
CA TYR A 198 -10.39 10.96 16.68
C TYR A 198 -9.27 11.41 15.74
N ALA A 199 -8.90 12.70 15.79
CA ALA A 199 -7.77 13.24 15.03
C ALA A 199 -6.45 12.49 15.34
N LYS A 200 -6.20 12.12 16.60
CA LYS A 200 -5.05 11.28 16.97
C LYS A 200 -5.08 9.91 16.29
N ILE A 201 -6.23 9.23 16.26
CA ILE A 201 -6.36 7.94 15.58
C ILE A 201 -6.15 8.09 14.07
N MET A 202 -6.67 9.16 13.46
CA MET A 202 -6.48 9.44 12.04
C MET A 202 -5.00 9.73 11.70
N LYS A 203 -4.26 10.41 12.57
CA LYS A 203 -2.79 10.57 12.41
C LYS A 203 -2.07 9.23 12.45
N ASN A 204 -2.44 8.34 13.37
CA ASN A 204 -1.88 6.98 13.41
C ASN A 204 -2.20 6.18 12.13
N LEU A 205 -3.43 6.33 11.59
CA LEU A 205 -3.80 5.74 10.30
C LEU A 205 -2.98 6.30 9.15
N ARG A 206 -2.68 7.61 9.13
CA ARG A 206 -1.76 8.20 8.14
C ARG A 206 -0.36 7.57 8.24
N THR A 207 0.16 7.40 9.46
CA THR A 207 1.46 6.74 9.67
C THR A 207 1.45 5.28 9.20
N LEU A 208 0.37 4.55 9.45
CA LEU A 208 0.18 3.19 8.93
C LEU A 208 0.14 3.17 7.40
N ALA A 209 -0.65 4.05 6.78
CA ALA A 209 -0.74 4.18 5.33
C ALA A 209 0.62 4.53 4.70
N LEU A 210 1.40 5.44 5.32
CA LEU A 210 2.75 5.75 4.86
C LEU A 210 3.69 4.54 4.97
N SER A 211 3.54 3.72 6.02
CA SER A 211 4.29 2.46 6.12
C SER A 211 3.87 1.46 5.04
N THR A 212 2.59 1.39 4.70
CA THR A 212 2.08 0.57 3.60
C THR A 212 2.63 1.07 2.27
N LEU A 213 2.65 2.38 2.03
CA LEU A 213 3.22 3.00 0.82
C LEU A 213 4.68 2.63 0.63
N ARG A 214 5.49 2.69 1.70
CA ARG A 214 6.88 2.23 1.65
C ARG A 214 6.98 0.80 1.14
N LYS A 215 6.18 -0.11 1.69
CA LYS A 215 6.19 -1.52 1.27
C LYS A 215 5.66 -1.71 -0.17
N LEU A 216 4.80 -0.80 -0.68
CA LEU A 216 4.38 -0.81 -2.08
C LEU A 216 5.57 -0.52 -3.01
N PHE A 217 6.35 0.53 -2.72
CA PHE A 217 7.58 0.82 -3.47
C PHE A 217 8.64 -0.28 -3.35
N GLU A 218 8.72 -0.99 -2.22
CA GLU A 218 9.65 -2.12 -2.06
C GLU A 218 9.22 -3.36 -2.85
N GLN A 219 7.92 -3.64 -2.94
CA GLN A 219 7.42 -4.86 -3.58
C GLN A 219 7.18 -4.71 -5.09
N PHE A 220 6.79 -3.50 -5.52
CA PHE A 220 6.42 -3.21 -6.90
C PHE A 220 7.41 -2.23 -7.51
N ASP A 221 8.69 -2.60 -7.42
CA ASP A 221 9.83 -1.89 -7.99
C ASP A 221 9.64 -1.59 -9.48
N LYS A 222 9.00 -2.50 -10.23
CA LYS A 222 8.72 -2.38 -11.67
C LYS A 222 7.39 -1.69 -12.02
N TYR A 223 6.54 -1.34 -11.05
CA TYR A 223 5.25 -0.70 -11.33
C TYR A 223 5.42 0.69 -11.95
N LYS A 224 4.55 1.00 -12.92
CA LYS A 224 4.55 2.25 -13.68
C LYS A 224 3.69 3.29 -12.96
N TRP A 225 4.27 3.91 -11.94
CA TRP A 225 3.60 4.96 -11.17
C TRP A 225 3.21 6.14 -12.07
N GLU A 226 1.93 6.48 -12.10
CA GLU A 226 1.40 7.61 -12.86
C GLU A 226 1.46 8.92 -12.06
N LYS A 227 1.52 10.05 -12.77
CA LYS A 227 1.55 11.39 -12.16
C LYS A 227 0.39 11.65 -11.20
N ASP A 228 -0.81 11.17 -11.54
CA ASP A 228 -2.01 11.35 -10.72
C ASP A 228 -1.97 10.51 -9.45
N GLU A 229 -1.45 9.28 -9.51
CA GLU A 229 -1.23 8.43 -8.34
C GLU A 229 -0.23 9.09 -7.39
N LEU A 230 0.90 9.54 -7.93
CA LEU A 230 1.94 10.23 -7.15
C LEU A 230 1.39 11.52 -6.53
N TYR A 231 0.65 12.32 -7.30
CA TYR A 231 0.03 13.54 -6.78
C TYR A 231 -0.83 13.25 -5.54
N VAL A 232 -1.74 12.26 -5.61
CA VAL A 232 -2.58 11.89 -4.46
C VAL A 232 -1.76 11.45 -3.27
N LEU A 233 -0.73 10.62 -3.47
CA LEU A 233 0.14 10.16 -2.38
C LEU A 233 0.88 11.32 -1.72
N PHE A 234 1.40 12.24 -2.52
CA PHE A 234 2.11 13.42 -2.03
C PHE A 234 1.20 14.35 -1.23
N GLU A 235 0.03 14.70 -1.78
CA GLU A 235 -0.97 15.55 -1.11
C GLU A 235 -1.49 14.94 0.19
N THR A 236 -1.80 13.64 0.19
CA THR A 236 -2.50 13.00 1.32
C THR A 236 -1.57 12.52 2.44
N LEU A 237 -0.35 12.09 2.09
CA LEU A 237 0.58 11.46 3.02
C LEU A 237 1.87 12.26 3.23
N LEU A 238 2.53 12.74 2.16
CA LEU A 238 3.87 13.32 2.27
C LEU A 238 3.86 14.79 2.70
N TRP A 239 3.18 15.67 1.96
CA TRP A 239 3.16 17.12 2.24
C TRP A 239 2.74 17.49 3.66
N PRO A 240 1.76 16.81 4.29
CA PRO A 240 1.43 17.07 5.69
C PRO A 240 2.54 16.73 6.70
N MET A 241 3.54 15.94 6.28
CA MET A 241 4.60 15.39 7.15
C MET A 241 6.00 15.94 6.83
N VAL A 242 6.28 16.28 5.57
CA VAL A 242 7.57 16.82 5.11
C VAL A 242 8.05 18.05 5.91
N PRO A 243 7.22 19.08 6.18
CA PRO A 243 7.65 20.25 6.94
C PRO A 243 8.11 19.92 8.37
N LYS A 244 7.56 18.85 8.97
CA LYS A 244 7.80 18.43 10.35
C LYS A 244 8.94 17.44 10.49
N LEU A 245 9.49 16.94 9.38
CA LEU A 245 10.51 15.90 9.38
C LEU A 245 11.73 16.26 10.25
N HIS A 246 12.24 17.48 10.12
CA HIS A 246 13.39 17.97 10.89
C HIS A 246 13.10 18.18 12.39
N ILE A 247 11.83 18.17 12.82
CA ILE A 247 11.42 18.33 14.22
C ILE A 247 11.16 16.95 14.83
N GLU A 248 10.36 16.13 14.15
CA GLU A 248 9.94 14.82 14.64
C GLU A 248 11.00 13.73 14.43
N GLY A 249 11.88 13.91 13.43
CA GLY A 249 12.84 12.90 12.99
C GLY A 249 14.21 12.97 13.63
N ILE A 250 14.47 13.90 14.56
CA ILE A 250 15.79 14.03 15.21
C ILE A 250 16.13 12.83 16.10
N HIS A 251 15.12 12.18 16.69
CA HIS A 251 15.33 11.14 17.71
C HIS A 251 15.58 9.76 17.08
N SER A 252 14.80 9.40 16.06
CA SER A 252 14.96 8.14 15.33
C SER A 252 14.40 8.24 13.91
N PRO A 253 14.84 7.39 12.97
CA PRO A 253 14.31 7.40 11.61
C PRO A 253 12.80 7.20 11.56
N THR A 254 12.09 8.23 11.12
CA THR A 254 10.62 8.22 10.97
C THR A 254 10.18 7.31 9.82
N VAL A 255 8.89 6.99 9.77
CA VAL A 255 8.32 6.24 8.63
C VAL A 255 8.52 6.99 7.32
N LEU A 256 8.46 8.33 7.35
CA LEU A 256 8.72 9.18 6.18
C LEU A 256 10.18 9.10 5.73
N LEU A 257 11.14 9.18 6.67
CA LEU A 257 12.56 9.04 6.32
C LEU A 257 12.87 7.65 5.76
N LYS A 258 12.25 6.60 6.32
CA LYS A 258 12.38 5.23 5.81
C LYS A 258 11.81 5.07 4.40
N LEU A 259 10.70 5.75 4.07
CA LEU A 259 10.17 5.79 2.70
C LEU A 259 11.17 6.45 1.75
N PHE A 260 11.75 7.60 2.11
CA PHE A 260 12.76 8.24 1.29
C PHE A 260 14.01 7.37 1.11
N ASN A 261 14.42 6.66 2.15
CA ASN A 261 15.51 5.69 2.04
C ASN A 261 15.17 4.52 1.10
N THR A 262 13.92 4.05 1.07
CA THR A 262 13.45 3.07 0.07
C THR A 262 13.59 3.65 -1.35
N TRP A 263 13.23 4.91 -1.57
CA TRP A 263 13.43 5.55 -2.89
C TRP A 263 14.90 5.67 -3.29
N CYS A 264 15.81 5.85 -2.33
CA CYS A 264 17.24 5.85 -2.61
C CYS A 264 17.78 4.45 -2.98
N GLN A 265 17.03 3.37 -2.81
CA GLN A 265 17.49 2.02 -3.15
C GLN A 265 17.26 1.65 -4.62
N ASN A 266 16.50 2.45 -5.37
CA ASN A 266 16.23 2.24 -6.79
C ASN A 266 16.34 3.57 -7.55
N PRO A 267 17.28 3.72 -8.49
CA PRO A 267 17.47 4.96 -9.25
C PRO A 267 16.22 5.50 -9.96
N ARG A 268 15.28 4.62 -10.36
CA ARG A 268 14.00 5.03 -10.98
C ARG A 268 13.15 5.90 -10.06
N TYR A 269 13.35 5.81 -8.74
CA TYR A 269 12.63 6.61 -7.74
C TYR A 269 13.29 7.94 -7.39
N TYR A 270 14.50 8.23 -7.88
CA TYR A 270 15.23 9.45 -7.48
C TYR A 270 14.48 10.73 -7.83
N ILE A 271 13.73 10.75 -8.92
CA ILE A 271 12.88 11.88 -9.32
C ILE A 271 11.83 12.23 -8.26
N LEU A 272 11.40 11.27 -7.45
CA LEU A 272 10.43 11.50 -6.37
C LEU A 272 11.04 12.35 -5.26
N LEU A 273 12.36 12.30 -5.05
CA LEU A 273 13.05 13.14 -4.08
C LEU A 273 13.16 14.61 -4.53
N ALA A 274 13.15 14.84 -5.85
CA ALA A 274 13.18 16.17 -6.47
C ALA A 274 11.78 16.74 -6.74
N THR A 275 10.73 15.97 -6.46
CA THR A 275 9.34 16.41 -6.61
C THR A 275 9.05 17.62 -5.73
N CYS A 276 8.29 18.59 -6.23
CA CYS A 276 7.94 19.79 -5.48
C CYS A 276 6.45 20.13 -5.51
N SER A 277 5.96 20.73 -4.42
CA SER A 277 4.58 21.24 -4.35
C SER A 277 4.43 22.49 -5.21
N GLU A 278 3.28 22.68 -5.85
CA GLU A 278 2.97 23.90 -6.62
C GLU A 278 2.86 25.16 -5.75
N GLN A 279 2.43 25.02 -4.49
CA GLN A 279 2.01 26.15 -3.66
C GLN A 279 3.04 26.58 -2.61
N GLU A 280 3.80 25.65 -2.02
CA GLU A 280 4.59 25.91 -0.80
C GLU A 280 6.10 25.68 -0.97
N SER A 281 6.60 25.47 -2.19
CA SER A 281 8.01 25.11 -2.47
C SER A 281 8.54 23.93 -1.62
N LEU A 282 7.64 23.04 -1.16
CA LEU A 282 8.02 21.84 -0.43
C LEU A 282 8.68 20.84 -1.37
N SER A 283 9.72 20.17 -0.91
CA SER A 283 10.35 19.06 -1.62
C SER A 283 11.03 18.10 -0.62
N PRO A 284 11.02 16.78 -0.87
CA PRO A 284 11.64 15.80 0.03
C PRO A 284 13.12 16.05 0.29
N LEU A 285 13.92 16.31 -0.76
CA LEU A 285 15.37 16.40 -0.63
C LEU A 285 15.82 17.56 0.27
N PRO A 286 15.32 18.81 0.09
CA PRO A 286 15.58 19.89 1.04
C PRO A 286 15.18 19.57 2.49
N ALA A 287 14.07 18.85 2.70
CA ALA A 287 13.63 18.47 4.04
C ALA A 287 14.54 17.42 4.69
N ILE A 288 15.07 16.47 3.92
CA ILE A 288 16.07 15.50 4.37
C ILE A 288 17.34 16.24 4.83
N PHE A 289 17.84 17.18 4.03
CA PHE A 289 19.03 17.96 4.39
C PHE A 289 18.79 18.88 5.59
N LYS A 290 17.58 19.44 5.75
CA LYS A 290 17.21 20.17 6.96
C LYS A 290 17.27 19.29 8.21
N LEU A 291 16.87 18.02 8.11
CA LEU A 291 16.99 17.04 9.20
C LEU A 291 18.45 16.65 9.46
N LEU A 292 19.25 16.45 8.41
CA LEU A 292 20.68 16.14 8.51
C LEU A 292 21.44 17.21 9.31
N MET A 293 21.11 18.48 9.05
CA MET A 293 21.74 19.63 9.70
C MET A 293 21.16 19.97 11.08
N ALA A 294 20.11 19.27 11.52
CA ALA A 294 19.47 19.57 12.80
C ALA A 294 20.39 19.18 13.98
N PRO A 295 20.61 20.08 14.95
CA PRO A 295 21.66 19.92 15.97
C PRO A 295 21.44 18.76 16.95
N LYS A 296 20.19 18.29 17.07
CA LYS A 296 19.80 17.22 18.00
C LYS A 296 19.57 15.87 17.29
N SER A 297 19.92 15.77 16.00
CA SER A 297 19.79 14.53 15.25
C SER A 297 20.71 13.45 15.80
N THR A 298 20.14 12.28 16.09
CA THR A 298 20.91 11.13 16.59
C THR A 298 21.79 10.52 15.50
N THR A 299 22.84 9.83 15.91
CA THR A 299 23.77 9.14 14.99
C THR A 299 23.05 8.18 14.04
N GLY A 300 22.01 7.49 14.51
CA GLY A 300 21.21 6.59 13.68
C GLY A 300 20.46 7.29 12.55
N VAL A 301 19.95 8.51 12.80
CA VAL A 301 19.29 9.33 11.78
C VAL A 301 20.32 9.84 10.76
N VAL A 302 21.44 10.38 11.25
CA VAL A 302 22.52 10.88 10.39
C VAL A 302 23.08 9.77 9.50
N ASN A 303 23.36 8.59 10.07
CA ASN A 303 23.86 7.43 9.31
C ASN A 303 22.89 7.00 8.20
N MET A 304 21.58 6.98 8.47
CA MET A 304 20.59 6.65 7.43
C MET A 304 20.60 7.68 6.29
N ILE A 305 20.73 8.98 6.61
CA ILE A 305 20.78 10.02 5.56
C ILE A 305 22.10 9.92 4.76
N LEU A 306 23.22 9.60 5.41
CA LEU A 306 24.49 9.40 4.71
C LEU A 306 24.44 8.16 3.79
N ASP A 307 23.83 7.06 4.24
CA ASP A 307 23.56 5.87 3.42
C ASP A 307 22.66 6.20 2.20
N MET A 308 21.65 7.05 2.38
CA MET A 308 20.86 7.58 1.25
C MET A 308 21.71 8.38 0.26
N ILE A 309 22.58 9.27 0.76
CA ILE A 309 23.48 10.07 -0.08
C ILE A 309 24.45 9.16 -0.85
N GLU A 310 25.03 8.17 -0.19
CA GLU A 310 25.91 7.18 -0.83
C GLU A 310 25.19 6.49 -1.99
N LYS A 311 23.99 5.97 -1.78
CA LYS A 311 23.21 5.31 -2.84
C LYS A 311 22.89 6.23 -4.01
N LEU A 312 22.50 7.48 -3.73
CA LEU A 312 22.25 8.49 -4.76
C LEU A 312 23.49 8.74 -5.63
N LEU A 313 24.69 8.60 -5.07
CA LEU A 313 25.94 8.78 -5.79
C LEU A 313 26.38 7.50 -6.53
N THR A 314 26.15 6.32 -5.97
CA THR A 314 26.80 5.07 -6.42
C THR A 314 25.89 4.13 -7.21
N LEU A 315 24.58 4.10 -6.95
CA LEU A 315 23.69 3.17 -7.64
C LEU A 315 23.40 3.64 -9.07
N THR A 316 23.36 2.67 -9.97
CA THR A 316 23.01 2.83 -11.40
C THR A 316 21.87 1.89 -11.75
N GLU A 317 21.12 2.21 -12.79
CA GLU A 317 20.05 1.33 -13.29
C GLU A 317 20.66 0.08 -13.93
N ASP A 318 20.11 -1.08 -13.58
CA ASP A 318 20.45 -2.34 -14.24
C ASP A 318 19.94 -2.33 -15.69
N GLU A 319 20.59 -3.06 -16.60
CA GLU A 319 20.19 -3.08 -18.03
C GLU A 319 18.74 -3.55 -18.23
N GLU A 320 18.27 -4.50 -17.40
CA GLU A 320 16.89 -4.97 -17.42
C GLU A 320 15.88 -3.89 -17.00
N ASP A 321 16.29 -2.95 -16.14
CA ASP A 321 15.43 -1.88 -15.64
C ASP A 321 15.30 -0.71 -16.63
N LYS A 322 16.25 -0.58 -17.58
CA LYS A 322 16.21 0.45 -18.63
C LYS A 322 15.06 0.24 -19.63
N GLU A 323 14.56 -0.98 -19.77
CA GLU A 323 13.38 -1.28 -20.59
C GLU A 323 12.08 -0.78 -19.93
N ILE A 324 12.10 -0.55 -18.61
CA ILE A 324 10.95 -0.07 -17.87
C ILE A 324 10.88 1.46 -18.02
N PRO A 325 9.71 2.03 -18.38
CA PRO A 325 9.56 3.47 -18.50
C PRO A 325 10.00 4.21 -17.23
N PRO A 326 10.71 5.34 -17.37
CA PRO A 326 11.08 6.17 -16.24
C PRO A 326 9.84 6.72 -15.57
N ILE A 327 9.92 6.96 -14.26
CA ILE A 327 8.82 7.57 -13.52
C ILE A 327 8.85 9.07 -13.79
N GLU A 328 7.70 9.63 -14.11
CA GLU A 328 7.52 11.06 -14.22
C GLU A 328 6.80 11.59 -12.99
N THR A 329 7.31 12.66 -12.41
CA THR A 329 6.60 13.37 -11.34
C THR A 329 5.65 14.44 -11.90
N PHE A 330 4.68 14.86 -11.10
CA PHE A 330 3.73 15.91 -11.46
C PHE A 330 4.37 17.30 -11.46
N ASN A 331 5.40 17.54 -10.64
CA ASN A 331 6.17 18.77 -10.62
C ASN A 331 7.56 18.51 -10.01
N SER A 332 8.61 19.14 -10.55
CA SER A 332 10.00 18.93 -10.14
C SER A 332 10.73 20.24 -9.97
N LEU A 333 11.65 20.30 -9.00
CA LEU A 333 12.62 21.41 -8.94
C LEU A 333 13.43 21.43 -10.25
N ILE A 334 13.61 22.62 -10.83
CA ILE A 334 14.43 22.81 -12.03
C ILE A 334 15.89 22.56 -11.66
N ILE A 335 16.42 21.38 -12.01
CA ILE A 335 17.82 21.01 -11.78
C ILE A 335 18.75 21.77 -12.76
N ASP A 336 18.22 22.25 -13.88
CA ASP A 336 18.98 22.89 -14.97
C ASP A 336 19.53 24.29 -14.66
N LYS A 337 19.15 24.92 -13.54
CA LYS A 337 19.63 26.26 -13.17
C LYS A 337 21.14 26.32 -12.85
N TYR A 338 21.81 25.18 -12.67
CA TYR A 338 23.24 25.13 -12.33
C TYR A 338 24.18 25.02 -13.54
N GLY A 339 23.67 25.11 -14.78
CA GLY A 339 24.53 25.31 -15.96
C GLY A 339 25.38 24.11 -16.41
N ILE A 340 25.12 22.90 -15.89
CA ILE A 340 25.88 21.68 -16.22
C ILE A 340 25.31 20.99 -17.48
N ALA A 341 24.50 21.68 -18.28
CA ALA A 341 23.88 21.12 -19.47
C ALA A 341 24.85 20.86 -20.65
N LYS A 342 26.15 21.21 -20.52
CA LYS A 342 27.10 21.09 -21.63
C LYS A 342 28.26 20.11 -21.44
N GLU A 343 28.48 19.53 -20.26
CA GLU A 343 29.62 18.61 -20.03
C GLU A 343 29.27 17.25 -19.39
N SER A 344 28.03 16.99 -18.99
CA SER A 344 27.74 15.83 -18.13
C SER A 344 26.96 14.70 -18.81
N ASN A 345 27.62 13.96 -19.71
CA ASN A 345 27.29 12.54 -19.93
C ASN A 345 27.89 11.63 -18.82
N VAL A 346 28.63 12.20 -17.87
CA VAL A 346 29.42 11.44 -16.88
C VAL A 346 28.73 11.29 -15.52
N ILE A 347 27.74 12.14 -15.18
CA ILE A 347 27.19 12.23 -13.82
C ILE A 347 25.75 11.72 -13.78
N ASN A 348 25.47 10.74 -12.91
CA ASN A 348 24.13 10.17 -12.73
C ASN A 348 23.12 11.17 -12.14
N PHE A 349 21.83 10.90 -12.29
CA PHE A 349 20.77 11.81 -11.83
C PHE A 349 20.81 12.08 -10.32
N GLY A 350 21.11 11.06 -9.50
CA GLY A 350 21.20 11.21 -8.05
C GLY A 350 22.28 12.21 -7.64
N SER A 351 23.43 12.19 -8.30
CA SER A 351 24.50 13.17 -8.12
C SER A 351 24.06 14.58 -8.52
N LYS A 352 23.29 14.74 -9.61
CA LYS A 352 22.78 16.05 -10.06
C LYS A 352 21.86 16.70 -9.04
N ILE A 353 20.95 15.94 -8.41
CA ILE A 353 20.02 16.48 -7.42
C ILE A 353 20.69 16.82 -6.08
N LEU A 354 21.88 16.27 -5.79
CA LEU A 354 22.65 16.57 -4.58
C LEU A 354 23.45 17.87 -4.65
N ILE A 355 23.67 18.44 -5.84
CA ILE A 355 24.50 19.64 -6.04
C ILE A 355 24.11 20.82 -5.13
N PRO A 356 22.82 21.20 -5.01
CA PRO A 356 22.41 22.29 -4.12
C PRO A 356 22.71 22.03 -2.64
N HIS A 357 22.97 20.77 -2.27
CA HIS A 357 23.12 20.30 -0.91
C HIS A 357 24.55 19.95 -0.52
N ILE A 358 25.51 20.00 -1.45
CA ILE A 358 26.95 19.74 -1.20
C ILE A 358 27.48 20.51 0.03
N PRO A 359 27.16 21.80 0.25
CA PRO A 359 27.65 22.52 1.45
C PRO A 359 27.25 21.85 2.76
N SER A 360 26.04 21.29 2.84
CA SER A 360 25.54 20.57 4.02
C SER A 360 26.28 19.24 4.22
N ILE A 361 26.57 18.52 3.12
CA ILE A 361 27.33 17.26 3.17
C ILE A 361 28.73 17.51 3.73
N LEU A 362 29.43 18.52 3.18
CA LEU A 362 30.80 18.85 3.60
C LEU A 362 30.86 19.28 5.07
N ASP A 363 29.88 20.03 5.56
CA ASP A 363 29.84 20.43 6.97
C ASP A 363 29.68 19.23 7.91
N VAL A 364 28.81 18.27 7.56
CA VAL A 364 28.65 17.02 8.34
C VAL A 364 29.94 16.19 8.33
N MET A 365 30.61 16.07 7.18
CA MET A 365 31.87 15.34 7.09
C MET A 365 32.95 15.99 7.97
N LYS A 366 33.06 17.32 7.96
CA LYS A 366 34.00 18.06 8.83
C LYS A 366 33.73 17.79 10.31
N ARG A 367 32.46 17.84 10.75
CA ARG A 367 32.07 17.59 12.15
C ARG A 367 32.31 16.15 12.62
N ARG A 368 32.50 15.20 11.71
CA ARG A 368 32.78 13.79 12.02
C ARG A 368 34.26 13.43 12.04
N ILE A 369 35.07 14.22 11.33
CA ILE A 369 36.53 14.04 11.26
C ILE A 369 37.22 14.78 12.41
N ALA A 370 36.65 15.92 12.84
CA ALA A 370 37.01 16.60 14.08
C ALA A 370 36.50 15.83 15.30
#